data_AF-A0A938LXJ1-F1
#
_entry.id   AF-A0A938LXJ1-F1
#
_cell.length_a   1.000
_cell.length_b   1.000
_cell.length_c   1.000
_cell.angle_alpha   90.00
_cell.angle_beta   90.00
_cell.angle_gamma   90.00
#
_symmetry.space_group_name_H-M   'P 1'
#
loop_
_entity.id
_entity.type
_entity.pdbx_description
1 polymer ?
#
loop_
_entity_poly.entity_id
_entity_poly.type
_entity_poly.pdbx_seq_one_letter_code
_entity_poly.pdbx_strand_id
1 'polypeptide(L)'
;MGDNSDAFPDDPTEWMDSDGDGVGDKSDLYPNSNVLPTVVVAGCDTGVENALNWDGRGTSINDRMAVIDSGTYRNHGEYVSAVTESAECLLDAGVITEDDKGAIVSCAARSDIGKKEDPGKGKQNGKKK
;
A
#
# COMPACT_ATOMS: atom_id res chain seq x y z
N MET A 1 3.97 -13.40 -26.99
CA MET A 1 4.71 -12.22 -27.47
C MET A 1 4.62 -11.21 -26.35
N GLY A 2 5.73 -11.00 -25.67
CA GLY A 2 5.95 -9.88 -24.76
C GLY A 2 7.22 -9.24 -25.26
N ASP A 3 7.14 -7.95 -25.55
CA ASP A 3 8.18 -7.18 -26.18
C ASP A 3 9.27 -6.96 -25.13
N ASN A 4 10.26 -7.85 -25.05
CA ASN A 4 11.50 -7.63 -24.28
C ASN A 4 12.34 -6.53 -24.97
N SER A 5 11.69 -5.43 -25.32
CA SER A 5 12.39 -4.17 -25.52
C SER A 5 12.85 -3.74 -24.16
N ASP A 6 14.11 -3.34 -24.09
CA ASP A 6 14.73 -2.76 -22.91
C ASP A 6 13.79 -1.75 -22.24
N ALA A 7 13.44 -1.98 -20.98
CA ALA A 7 12.57 -1.07 -20.21
C ALA A 7 13.25 0.29 -19.96
N PHE A 8 14.58 0.32 -20.00
CA PHE A 8 15.42 1.48 -19.73
C PHE A 8 16.45 1.68 -20.86
N PRO A 9 16.02 1.99 -22.09
CA PRO A 9 16.92 2.08 -23.25
C PRO A 9 17.99 3.17 -23.12
N ASP A 10 17.79 4.14 -22.22
CA ASP A 10 18.73 5.22 -21.91
C ASP A 10 19.69 4.89 -20.74
N ASP A 11 19.47 3.80 -19.99
CA ASP A 11 20.34 3.33 -18.92
C ASP A 11 20.89 1.93 -19.26
N PRO A 12 22.14 1.81 -19.75
CA PRO A 12 22.72 0.52 -20.12
C PRO A 12 22.97 -0.42 -18.94
N THR A 13 22.76 0.04 -17.71
CA THR A 13 22.96 -0.75 -16.50
C THR A 13 21.67 -1.39 -15.97
N GLU A 14 20.52 -0.99 -16.49
CA GLU A 14 19.18 -1.51 -16.23
C GLU A 14 18.57 -2.04 -17.54
N TRP A 15 17.68 -3.03 -17.47
CA TRP A 15 17.07 -3.59 -18.69
C TRP A 15 15.67 -4.17 -18.49
N MET A 16 15.27 -4.35 -17.24
CA MET A 16 14.04 -5.02 -16.85
C MET A 16 13.41 -4.25 -15.70
N ASP A 17 12.09 -4.13 -15.75
CA ASP A 17 11.21 -3.67 -14.69
C ASP A 17 10.16 -4.79 -14.54
N SER A 18 10.42 -5.71 -13.62
CA SER A 18 9.66 -6.96 -13.50
C SER A 18 8.29 -6.75 -12.86
N ASP A 19 8.15 -5.75 -11.97
CA ASP A 19 6.90 -5.47 -11.26
C ASP A 19 6.15 -4.23 -11.77
N GLY A 20 6.78 -3.44 -12.64
CA GLY A 20 6.16 -2.34 -13.37
C GLY A 20 6.06 -1.05 -12.56
N ASP A 21 6.92 -0.88 -11.55
CA ASP A 21 6.91 0.28 -10.66
C ASP A 21 7.71 1.48 -11.19
N GLY A 22 8.41 1.29 -12.31
CA GLY A 22 9.25 2.28 -12.97
C GLY A 22 10.71 2.30 -12.49
N VAL A 23 11.14 1.34 -11.67
CA VAL A 23 12.52 1.14 -11.23
C VAL A 23 13.09 -0.12 -11.85
N GLY A 24 14.32 -0.03 -12.35
CA GLY A 24 14.99 -1.20 -12.91
C GLY A 24 15.32 -2.24 -11.82
N ASP A 25 15.10 -3.52 -12.13
CA ASP A 25 15.26 -4.67 -11.22
C ASP A 25 16.61 -4.71 -10.50
N LYS A 26 17.67 -4.10 -11.06
CA LYS A 26 19.00 -4.12 -10.46
C LYS A 26 19.17 -3.03 -9.39
N SER A 27 18.43 -1.93 -9.49
CA SER A 27 18.43 -0.84 -8.52
C SER A 27 17.26 -0.91 -7.54
N ASP A 28 16.23 -1.69 -7.87
CA ASP A 28 15.03 -1.84 -7.05
C ASP A 28 15.30 -2.63 -5.76
N LEU A 29 14.83 -2.08 -4.64
CA LEU A 29 14.90 -2.71 -3.32
C LEU A 29 13.62 -3.48 -2.96
N TYR A 30 12.55 -3.31 -3.74
CA TYR A 30 11.22 -3.88 -3.54
C TYR A 30 10.73 -4.60 -4.81
N PRO A 31 11.34 -5.75 -5.18
CA PRO A 31 11.12 -6.44 -6.47
C PRO A 31 9.73 -7.04 -6.69
N ASN A 32 8.76 -6.72 -5.82
CA ASN A 32 7.37 -7.17 -5.91
C ASN A 32 6.46 -6.06 -5.38
N SER A 33 6.49 -4.92 -6.02
CA SER A 33 5.65 -3.78 -5.70
C SER A 33 4.18 -4.00 -6.07
N ASN A 34 3.29 -3.49 -5.23
CA ASN A 34 1.87 -3.46 -5.52
C ASN A 34 1.53 -2.26 -6.42
N VAL A 35 1.49 -2.50 -7.72
CA VAL A 35 1.19 -1.49 -8.76
C VAL A 35 -0.30 -1.30 -9.04
N LEU A 36 -1.18 -1.63 -8.10
CA LEU A 36 -2.60 -1.28 -8.23
C LEU A 36 -2.76 0.24 -8.40
N PRO A 37 -3.75 0.71 -9.18
CA PRO A 37 -3.90 2.14 -9.48
C PRO A 37 -4.26 2.97 -8.24
N THR A 38 -4.93 2.35 -7.27
CA THR A 38 -5.37 3.02 -6.05
C THR A 38 -4.82 2.36 -4.79
N VAL A 39 -4.69 3.17 -3.74
CA VAL A 39 -4.22 2.71 -2.42
C VAL A 39 -5.32 1.91 -1.73
N VAL A 40 -4.99 0.70 -1.30
CA VAL A 40 -5.85 -0.20 -0.53
C VAL A 40 -5.31 -0.31 0.89
N VAL A 41 -6.17 -0.06 1.88
CA VAL A 41 -5.84 -0.15 3.31
C VAL A 41 -6.81 -1.10 3.98
N ALA A 42 -6.30 -2.19 4.55
CA ALA A 42 -7.06 -3.27 5.17
C ALA A 42 -8.23 -3.79 4.30
N GLY A 43 -8.00 -3.88 2.99
CA GLY A 43 -9.01 -4.31 2.01
C GLY A 43 -10.04 -3.24 1.62
N CYS A 44 -9.90 -2.02 2.11
CA CYS A 44 -10.68 -0.86 1.70
C CYS A 44 -9.91 -0.06 0.64
N ASP A 45 -10.49 0.07 -0.56
CA ASP A 45 -9.98 0.95 -1.61
C ASP A 45 -10.27 2.40 -1.23
N THR A 46 -9.22 3.21 -1.13
CA THR A 46 -9.29 4.61 -0.70
C THR A 46 -9.68 5.55 -1.83
N GLY A 47 -9.51 5.13 -3.09
CA GLY A 47 -9.63 5.98 -4.28
C GLY A 47 -8.46 6.95 -4.49
N VAL A 48 -7.47 6.94 -3.60
CA VAL A 48 -6.24 7.75 -3.72
C VAL A 48 -5.29 7.08 -4.70
N GLU A 49 -4.66 7.87 -5.57
CA GLU A 49 -3.66 7.37 -6.52
C GLU A 49 -2.48 6.72 -5.79
N ASN A 50 -2.08 5.54 -6.25
CA ASN A 50 -0.94 4.84 -5.70
C ASN A 50 0.34 5.37 -6.34
N ALA A 51 1.04 6.26 -5.64
CA ALA A 51 2.35 6.72 -6.09
C ALA A 51 3.37 5.57 -6.07
N LEU A 52 3.96 5.30 -7.23
CA LEU A 52 5.03 4.32 -7.42
C LEU A 52 6.38 5.04 -7.27
N ASN A 53 7.36 4.37 -6.66
CA ASN A 53 8.71 4.88 -6.47
C ASN A 53 8.80 6.29 -5.83
N TRP A 54 7.91 6.61 -4.90
CA TRP A 54 7.84 7.96 -4.31
C TRP A 54 9.07 8.31 -3.46
N ASP A 55 9.80 7.32 -2.96
CA ASP A 55 11.01 7.48 -2.16
C ASP A 55 12.32 7.25 -2.95
N GLY A 56 12.23 6.99 -4.25
CA GLY A 56 13.37 6.68 -5.12
C GLY A 56 13.96 5.28 -4.91
N ARG A 57 13.28 4.38 -4.19
CA ARG A 57 13.76 3.02 -3.86
C ARG A 57 12.91 1.90 -4.44
N GLY A 58 11.91 2.25 -5.25
CA GLY A 58 10.95 1.29 -5.80
C GLY A 58 9.82 0.91 -4.86
N THR A 59 9.45 1.76 -3.89
CA THR A 59 8.30 1.45 -3.03
C THR A 59 7.02 2.14 -3.52
N SER A 60 5.91 1.42 -3.58
CA SER A 60 4.59 2.01 -3.76
C SER A 60 3.95 2.38 -2.43
N ILE A 61 2.93 3.26 -2.45
CA ILE A 61 2.13 3.53 -1.25
C ILE A 61 1.46 2.24 -0.76
N ASN A 62 1.00 1.38 -1.68
CA ASN A 62 0.41 0.10 -1.32
C ASN A 62 1.37 -0.84 -0.60
N ASP A 63 2.65 -0.87 -0.94
CA ASP A 63 3.65 -1.69 -0.23
C ASP A 63 3.83 -1.20 1.20
N ARG A 64 3.90 0.12 1.37
CA ARG A 64 3.96 0.74 2.69
C ARG A 64 2.75 0.40 3.54
N MET A 65 1.55 0.46 2.95
CA MET A 65 0.29 0.14 3.66
C MET A 65 0.15 -1.36 3.93
N ALA A 66 0.58 -2.23 3.01
CA ALA A 66 0.57 -3.68 3.22
C ALA A 66 1.46 -4.10 4.41
N VAL A 67 2.63 -3.46 4.57
CA VAL A 67 3.50 -3.67 5.75
C VAL A 67 2.76 -3.30 7.03
N ILE A 68 2.07 -2.17 7.05
CA ILE A 68 1.28 -1.71 8.21
C ILE A 68 0.11 -2.68 8.45
N ASP A 69 -0.66 -3.06 7.44
CA ASP A 69 -1.79 -3.98 7.56
C ASP A 69 -1.39 -5.38 8.07
N SER A 70 -0.17 -5.82 7.76
CA SER A 70 0.39 -7.08 8.26
C SER A 70 0.97 -7.00 9.69
N GLY A 71 1.00 -5.80 10.27
CA GLY A 71 1.57 -5.53 11.58
C GLY A 71 0.79 -6.14 12.74
N THR A 72 1.43 -6.16 13.92
CA THR A 72 0.77 -6.56 15.17
C THR A 72 0.54 -5.34 16.04
N TYR A 73 -0.71 -5.17 16.49
CA TYR A 73 -1.16 -3.98 17.22
C TYR A 73 -1.85 -4.39 18.52
N ARG A 74 -1.62 -3.66 19.61
CA ARG A 74 -2.21 -3.91 20.93
C ARG A 74 -3.70 -3.59 20.95
N ASN A 75 -4.13 -2.66 20.10
CA ASN A 75 -5.51 -2.26 19.91
C ASN A 75 -5.70 -1.59 18.54
N HIS A 76 -6.96 -1.42 18.13
CA HIS A 76 -7.32 -0.81 16.85
C HIS A 76 -6.83 0.64 16.73
N GLY A 77 -6.79 1.39 17.83
CA GLY A 77 -6.26 2.75 17.85
C GLY A 77 -4.78 2.81 17.46
N GLU A 78 -3.98 1.85 17.90
CA GLU A 78 -2.55 1.77 17.52
C GLU A 78 -2.36 1.48 16.02
N TYR A 79 -3.22 0.64 15.43
CA TYR A 79 -3.23 0.43 13.99
C TYR A 79 -3.59 1.70 13.22
N VAL A 80 -4.68 2.38 13.62
CA VAL A 80 -5.11 3.64 12.98
C VAL A 80 -4.04 4.72 13.13
N SER A 81 -3.38 4.81 14.29
CA SER A 81 -2.22 5.69 14.49
C SER A 81 -1.08 5.38 13.53
N ALA A 82 -0.71 4.11 13.35
CA ALA A 82 0.37 3.74 12.44
C ALA A 82 0.07 4.09 10.97
N VAL A 83 -1.17 3.89 10.52
CA VAL A 83 -1.60 4.34 9.18
C VAL A 83 -1.56 5.86 9.09
N THR A 84 -2.03 6.56 10.12
CA THR A 84 -2.05 8.04 10.16
C THR A 84 -0.64 8.61 10.08
N GLU A 85 0.30 8.09 10.86
CA GLU A 85 1.71 8.50 10.82
C GLU A 85 2.35 8.25 9.45
N SER A 86 2.01 7.12 8.80
CA SER A 86 2.51 6.85 7.45
C SER A 86 1.89 7.80 6.42
N ALA A 87 0.61 8.11 6.51
CA ALA A 87 -0.05 9.07 5.63
C ALA A 87 0.48 10.50 5.86
N GLU A 88 0.83 10.85 7.09
CA GLU A 88 1.51 12.11 7.41
C GLU A 88 2.89 12.20 6.77
N CYS A 89 3.65 11.11 6.78
CA CYS A 89 4.95 11.07 6.10
C CYS A 89 4.82 11.27 4.58
N LEU A 90 3.79 10.67 3.96
CA LEU A 90 3.52 10.85 2.53
C LEU A 90 3.08 12.29 2.20
N LEU A 91 2.26 12.88 3.07
CA LEU A 91 1.81 14.26 2.94
C LEU A 91 2.97 15.26 3.09
N ASP A 92 3.85 15.09 4.08
CA ASP A 92 5.03 15.93 4.28
C ASP A 92 6.03 15.82 3.12
N ALA A 93 6.13 14.63 2.52
CA ALA A 93 6.90 14.40 1.29
C ALA A 93 6.24 14.99 0.03
N GLY A 94 5.00 15.51 0.14
CA GLY A 94 4.24 16.05 -0.99
C GLY A 94 3.73 15.00 -1.98
N VAL A 95 3.69 13.73 -1.55
CA VAL A 95 3.24 12.59 -2.37
C VAL A 95 1.72 12.53 -2.45
N ILE A 96 1.03 12.95 -1.39
CA ILE A 96 -0.42 12.97 -1.29
C ILE A 96 -0.93 14.31 -0.75
N THR A 97 -2.22 14.58 -0.90
CA THR A 97 -2.89 15.75 -0.33
C THR A 97 -3.49 15.48 1.05
N GLU A 98 -3.96 16.53 1.74
CA GLU A 98 -4.70 16.38 3.02
C GLU A 98 -6.01 15.58 2.84
N ASP A 99 -6.70 15.75 1.71
CA ASP A 99 -7.91 15.00 1.38
C ASP A 99 -7.59 13.50 1.21
N ASP A 100 -6.47 13.19 0.55
CA ASP A 100 -6.00 11.81 0.36
C ASP A 100 -5.63 11.15 1.69
N LYS A 101 -4.92 11.88 2.57
CA LYS A 101 -4.65 11.43 3.94
C LYS A 101 -5.96 11.09 4.66
N GLY A 102 -6.98 11.95 4.52
CA GLY A 102 -8.31 11.71 5.09
C GLY A 102 -8.95 10.41 4.57
N ALA A 103 -8.87 10.15 3.27
CA ALA A 103 -9.40 8.93 2.66
C ALA A 103 -8.68 7.67 3.16
N ILE A 104 -7.33 7.69 3.20
CA ILE A 104 -6.49 6.61 3.70
C ILE A 104 -6.83 6.27 5.16
N VAL A 105 -6.84 7.29 6.03
CA VAL A 105 -7.15 7.10 7.46
C VAL A 105 -8.59 6.66 7.68
N SER A 106 -9.54 7.12 6.85
CA SER A 106 -10.94 6.67 6.91
C SER A 106 -11.07 5.18 6.61
N CYS A 107 -10.33 4.64 5.65
CA CYS A 107 -10.31 3.19 5.39
C CYS A 107 -9.75 2.43 6.60
N ALA A 108 -8.62 2.88 7.16
CA ALA A 108 -8.02 2.27 8.35
C ALA A 108 -8.98 2.27 9.55
N ALA A 109 -9.65 3.39 9.82
CA ALA A 109 -10.58 3.53 10.94
C ALA A 109 -11.82 2.61 10.83
N ARG A 110 -12.12 2.12 9.62
CA ARG A 110 -13.21 1.18 9.37
C ARG A 110 -12.75 -0.28 9.43
N SER A 111 -11.46 -0.55 9.44
CA SER A 111 -10.90 -1.90 9.42
C SER A 111 -11.16 -2.67 10.71
N ASP A 112 -10.94 -3.99 10.69
CA ASP A 112 -10.98 -4.83 11.88
C ASP A 112 -9.59 -5.09 12.50
N ILE A 113 -8.52 -4.52 11.93
CA ILE A 113 -7.15 -4.73 12.40
C ILE A 113 -6.98 -4.16 13.81
N GLY A 114 -6.39 -4.94 14.70
CA GLY A 114 -6.17 -4.55 16.10
C GLY A 114 -7.43 -4.53 16.98
N LYS A 115 -8.63 -4.82 16.45
CA LYS A 115 -9.81 -5.01 17.32
C LYS A 115 -9.66 -6.32 18.09
N LYS A 116 -10.00 -6.31 19.38
CA LYS A 116 -10.14 -7.56 20.13
C LYS A 116 -11.27 -8.37 19.48
N GLU A 117 -11.03 -9.64 19.22
CA GLU A 117 -12.11 -10.57 18.90
C GLU A 117 -13.09 -10.52 20.08
N ASP A 118 -14.30 -10.02 19.83
CA ASP A 118 -15.37 -10.06 20.81
C ASP A 118 -15.78 -11.53 20.99
N PRO A 119 -15.64 -12.14 22.20
CA PRO A 119 -16.02 -13.54 22.41
C PRO A 119 -17.53 -13.81 22.23
N GLY A 120 -18.34 -12.80 21.88
CA GLY A 120 -19.79 -12.89 21.69
C GLY A 120 -20.30 -12.71 20.26
N LYS A 121 -19.48 -12.33 19.26
CA LYS A 121 -19.93 -12.31 17.86
C LYS A 121 -19.67 -13.65 17.17
N GLY A 122 -20.60 -14.58 17.38
CA GLY A 122 -20.72 -15.78 16.57
C GLY A 122 -20.70 -15.43 15.08
N LYS A 123 -19.82 -16.13 14.34
CA LYS A 123 -19.78 -16.15 12.88
C LYS A 123 -21.21 -16.28 12.35
N GLN A 124 -21.72 -15.26 11.65
CA GLN A 124 -22.89 -15.48 10.79
C GLN A 124 -22.41 -16.33 9.61
N ASN A 125 -22.47 -17.64 9.83
CA ASN A 125 -22.29 -18.65 8.83
C ASN A 125 -23.54 -18.61 7.94
N GLY A 126 -23.48 -17.88 6.84
CA GLY A 126 -24.61 -17.65 5.93
C GLY A 126 -24.35 -18.21 4.53
N LYS A 127 -24.03 -19.50 4.42
CA LYS A 127 -24.15 -20.24 3.15
C LYS A 127 -25.62 -20.25 2.71
N LYS A 128 -25.85 -19.84 1.45
CA LYS A 128 -26.92 -20.26 0.52
C LYS A 128 -28.37 -19.89 0.84
N LYS A 129 -29.00 -19.18 -0.10
CA LYS A 129 -30.21 -19.68 -0.75
C LYS A 129 -29.99 -19.66 -2.26
#